data_AF-A0A968VSM2-F1
#
_entry.id   AF-A0A968VSM2-F1
#
_cell.length_a   1.000
_cell.length_b   1.000
_cell.length_c   1.000
_cell.angle_alpha   90.00
_cell.angle_beta   90.00
_cell.angle_gamma   90.00
#
_symmetry.space_group_name_H-M   'P 1'
#
loop_
_entity.id
_entity.type
_entity.pdbx_description
1 polymer ?
#
loop_
_entity_poly.entity_id
_entity_poly.type
_entity_poly.pdbx_seq_one_letter_code
_entity_poly.pdbx_strand_id
1 'polypeptide(L)'
;MYDSKADCAGAGAAGKTLEASFTQIRDLGLIFNVEARAEALIAEMEATLADVAQRVAGRPTPRIAILDYIDEQGTPSFYAAGLYTDLITRAGGTNVFADQQEQYVTISPEVVAERPVDVLAVMEWAGGISAAEKAEYYFSTFPNAPASQERRFVVLTNMDLNAGSGNANAVAKLARALHPEAFGTAPATETARYPVTIEQCGEQLTFTEPPQRVIATWQSMAEVLLALGLEDRIIGVYYGQFYASTAPGMEEAMARLNALTDGQGGRPDARLSLRPNPTSSTPPTPAPTSTRSAVAPRVKISRRSERRSWQQRRLRRRCFATDGRDHLRRYS
;
A
#
# COMPACT_ATOMS: atom_id res chain seq x y z
N MET A 1 11.43 22.87 -7.67
CA MET A 1 11.48 21.60 -6.93
C MET A 1 11.93 21.97 -5.53
N TYR A 2 11.03 21.86 -4.54
CA TYR A 2 11.43 22.00 -3.13
C TYR A 2 11.87 20.61 -2.69
N ASP A 3 13.09 20.53 -2.18
CA ASP A 3 13.63 19.33 -1.56
C ASP A 3 13.83 19.65 -0.08
N SER A 4 13.52 18.71 0.81
CA SER A 4 13.71 18.97 2.24
C SER A 4 15.21 19.15 2.50
N LYS A 5 15.59 19.97 3.49
CA LYS A 5 17.01 20.14 3.84
C LYS A 5 17.71 18.81 4.16
N ALA A 6 16.97 17.82 4.63
CA ALA A 6 17.49 16.49 4.92
C ALA A 6 17.62 15.60 3.68
N ASP A 7 16.86 15.88 2.62
CA ASP A 7 16.90 15.14 1.34
C ASP A 7 17.86 15.78 0.32
N CYS A 8 18.30 17.03 0.55
CA CYS A 8 19.35 17.69 -0.21
C CYS A 8 20.65 16.88 -0.27
N ALA A 9 21.28 16.82 -1.45
CA ALA A 9 22.57 16.17 -1.66
C ALA A 9 23.65 16.69 -0.69
N GLY A 10 24.21 15.78 0.12
CA GLY A 10 25.25 16.09 1.12
C GLY A 10 24.80 15.97 2.58
N ALA A 11 23.49 15.90 2.86
CA ALA A 11 22.99 15.47 4.16
C ALA A 11 23.27 13.96 4.31
N GLY A 12 24.34 13.58 5.01
CA GLY A 12 24.62 12.18 5.33
C GLY A 12 23.45 11.55 6.11
N ALA A 13 23.43 10.22 6.22
CA ALA A 13 22.34 9.49 6.87
C ALA A 13 21.97 10.04 8.27
N ALA A 14 22.96 10.51 9.03
CA ALA A 14 22.78 11.12 10.34
C ALA A 14 21.91 12.40 10.37
N GLY A 15 21.74 13.10 9.25
CA GLY A 15 20.91 14.31 9.13
C GLY A 15 19.44 14.03 8.79
N LYS A 16 19.08 12.77 8.50
CA LYS A 16 17.73 12.35 8.17
C LYS A 16 17.10 11.74 9.41
N THR A 17 16.30 12.51 10.14
CA THR A 17 15.57 12.07 11.33
C THR A 17 14.11 12.48 11.22
N LEU A 18 13.25 12.04 12.14
CA LEU A 18 11.86 12.46 12.18
C LEU A 18 11.72 13.98 12.36
N GLU A 19 12.67 14.64 13.03
CA GLU A 19 12.72 16.09 13.21
C GLU A 19 12.98 16.83 11.89
N ALA A 20 13.62 16.18 10.91
CA ALA A 20 13.70 16.72 9.57
C ALA A 20 12.30 16.81 8.93
N SER A 21 11.43 15.85 9.21
CA SER A 21 10.04 15.86 8.75
C SER A 21 9.26 17.03 9.37
N PHE A 22 9.46 17.33 10.66
CA PHE A 22 8.87 18.52 11.28
C PHE A 22 9.38 19.81 10.65
N THR A 23 10.69 19.89 10.38
CA THR A 23 11.29 21.05 9.70
C THR A 23 10.69 21.24 8.32
N GLN A 24 10.54 20.16 7.55
CA GLN A 24 9.92 20.17 6.23
C GLN A 24 8.46 20.64 6.28
N ILE A 25 7.67 20.16 7.25
CA ILE A 25 6.27 20.57 7.43
C ILE A 25 6.19 22.06 7.77
N ARG A 26 7.07 22.58 8.63
CA ARG A 26 7.14 24.01 8.96
C ARG A 26 7.54 24.88 7.77
N ASP A 27 8.58 24.47 7.03
CA ASP A 27 9.01 25.18 5.83
C ASP A 27 7.89 25.27 4.80
N LEU A 28 7.15 24.19 4.56
CA LEU A 28 5.98 24.20 3.68
C LEU A 28 4.85 25.08 4.24
N GLY A 29 4.62 25.05 5.55
CA GLY A 29 3.70 25.95 6.24
C GLY A 29 4.01 27.43 5.96
N LEU A 30 5.29 27.81 6.06
CA LEU A 30 5.77 29.15 5.77
C LEU A 30 5.63 29.53 4.29
N ILE A 31 6.05 28.64 3.37
CA ILE A 31 6.01 28.88 1.91
C ILE A 31 4.57 29.15 1.43
N PHE A 32 3.60 28.44 1.99
CA PHE A 32 2.20 28.52 1.58
C PHE A 32 1.33 29.38 2.51
N ASN A 33 1.93 30.04 3.52
CA ASN A 33 1.22 30.89 4.50
C ASN A 33 0.06 30.13 5.19
N VAL A 34 0.36 28.92 5.67
CA VAL A 34 -0.54 27.99 6.38
C VAL A 34 0.12 27.43 7.66
N GLU A 35 0.94 28.24 8.33
CA GLU A 35 1.73 27.88 9.50
C GLU A 35 0.88 27.25 10.62
N ALA A 36 -0.31 27.80 10.88
CA ALA A 36 -1.22 27.24 11.89
C ALA A 36 -1.65 25.80 11.58
N ARG A 37 -1.80 25.43 10.30
CA ARG A 37 -2.11 24.05 9.89
C ARG A 37 -0.88 23.15 10.00
N ALA A 38 0.31 23.68 9.68
CA ALA A 38 1.56 22.96 9.84
C ALA A 38 1.83 22.60 11.31
N GLU A 39 1.66 23.56 12.22
CA GLU A 39 1.83 23.30 13.67
C GLU A 39 0.75 22.37 14.22
N ALA A 40 -0.50 22.46 13.74
CA ALA A 40 -1.56 21.52 14.13
C ALA A 40 -1.19 20.07 13.75
N LEU A 41 -0.69 19.86 12.53
CA LEU A 41 -0.22 18.55 12.08
C LEU A 41 0.98 18.04 12.90
N ILE A 42 1.95 18.92 13.21
CA ILE A 42 3.10 18.55 14.03
C ILE A 42 2.65 18.17 15.45
N ALA A 43 1.70 18.90 16.03
CA ALA A 43 1.16 18.56 17.35
C ALA A 43 0.47 17.17 17.37
N GLU A 44 -0.26 16.80 16.31
CA GLU A 44 -0.83 15.44 16.16
C GLU A 44 0.26 14.36 16.08
N MET A 45 1.32 14.64 15.32
CA MET A 45 2.47 13.74 15.22
C MET A 45 3.20 13.60 16.56
N GLU A 46 3.46 14.70 17.27
CA GLU A 46 4.11 14.72 18.59
C GLU A 46 3.27 13.98 19.64
N ALA A 47 1.95 14.15 19.63
CA ALA A 47 1.04 13.42 20.51
C ALA A 47 1.13 11.90 20.28
N THR A 48 1.17 11.48 19.01
CA THR A 48 1.35 10.06 18.64
C THR A 48 2.69 9.52 19.13
N LEU A 49 3.77 10.30 18.99
CA LEU A 49 5.11 9.89 19.44
C LEU A 49 5.21 9.81 20.97
N ALA A 50 4.61 10.76 21.69
CA ALA A 50 4.58 10.76 23.15
C ALA A 50 3.82 9.54 23.70
N ASP A 51 2.69 9.21 23.09
CA ASP A 51 1.86 8.05 23.41
C ASP A 51 2.62 6.72 23.17
N VAL A 52 3.34 6.61 22.05
CA VAL A 52 4.24 5.47 21.80
C VAL A 52 5.36 5.41 22.83
N ALA A 53 6.06 6.51 23.08
CA ALA A 53 7.17 6.58 24.01
C ALA A 53 6.75 6.14 25.42
N GLN A 54 5.57 6.55 25.88
CA GLN A 54 5.02 6.12 27.17
C GLN A 54 4.76 4.61 27.20
N ARG A 55 4.22 4.03 26.13
CA ARG A 55 3.89 2.59 26.10
C ARG A 55 5.13 1.70 26.03
N VAL A 56 6.17 2.13 25.33
CA VAL A 56 7.40 1.34 25.14
C VAL A 56 8.48 1.62 26.20
N ALA A 57 8.27 2.60 27.07
CA ALA A 57 9.21 2.95 28.13
C ALA A 57 9.55 1.76 29.03
N GLY A 58 10.85 1.52 29.24
CA GLY A 58 11.36 0.46 30.11
C GLY A 58 11.19 -0.97 29.58
N ARG A 59 10.75 -1.14 28.34
CA ARG A 59 10.62 -2.46 27.70
C ARG A 59 11.94 -2.92 27.06
N PRO A 60 12.13 -4.25 26.88
CA PRO A 60 13.22 -4.76 26.04
C PRO A 60 13.12 -4.17 24.63
N THR A 61 14.22 -4.05 23.91
CA THR A 61 14.22 -3.50 22.54
C THR A 61 14.39 -4.60 21.50
N PRO A 62 13.30 -5.16 20.91
CA PRO A 62 13.41 -6.24 19.95
C PRO A 62 14.14 -5.78 18.68
N ARG A 63 14.87 -6.70 18.06
CA ARG A 63 15.66 -6.43 16.88
C ARG A 63 14.81 -6.54 15.63
N ILE A 64 14.93 -5.54 14.76
CA ILE A 64 14.15 -5.44 13.54
C ILE A 64 15.05 -5.09 12.35
N ALA A 65 14.73 -5.69 11.22
CA ALA A 65 15.31 -5.37 9.92
C ALA A 65 14.19 -4.93 8.98
N ILE A 66 14.42 -3.89 8.18
CA ILE A 66 13.46 -3.43 7.16
C ILE A 66 13.98 -3.89 5.79
N LEU A 67 13.40 -4.96 5.26
CA LEU A 67 13.71 -5.51 3.94
C LEU A 67 12.99 -4.70 2.86
N ASP A 68 13.74 -4.22 1.87
CA ASP A 68 13.19 -3.43 0.77
C ASP A 68 13.15 -4.18 -0.55
N TYR A 69 14.27 -4.79 -0.92
CA TYR A 69 14.44 -5.39 -2.24
C TYR A 69 15.26 -6.68 -2.14
N ILE A 70 15.07 -7.54 -3.14
CA ILE A 70 15.84 -8.76 -3.34
C ILE A 70 16.29 -8.73 -4.81
N ASP A 71 17.60 -8.77 -5.04
CA ASP A 71 18.13 -8.75 -6.41
C ASP A 71 17.89 -10.07 -7.16
N GLU A 72 18.25 -10.10 -8.44
CA GLU A 72 18.08 -11.27 -9.30
C GLU A 72 18.89 -12.50 -8.81
N GLN A 73 19.92 -12.28 -8.00
CA GLN A 73 20.75 -13.32 -7.40
C GLN A 73 20.22 -13.79 -6.05
N GLY A 74 19.14 -13.18 -5.55
CA GLY A 74 18.57 -13.49 -4.25
C GLY A 74 19.29 -12.80 -3.10
N THR A 75 19.98 -11.68 -3.32
CA THR A 75 20.64 -10.90 -2.26
C THR A 75 19.68 -9.84 -1.72
N PRO A 76 19.39 -9.83 -0.41
CA PRO A 76 18.47 -8.88 0.18
C PRO A 76 19.13 -7.52 0.43
N SER A 77 18.32 -6.47 0.32
CA SER A 77 18.71 -5.10 0.64
C SER A 77 17.81 -4.52 1.74
N PHE A 78 18.44 -3.79 2.66
CA PHE A 78 17.81 -3.30 3.88
C PHE A 78 17.99 -1.81 4.08
N TYR A 79 17.02 -1.20 4.74
CA TYR A 79 17.17 0.14 5.30
C TYR A 79 17.93 0.09 6.64
N ALA A 80 19.08 0.75 6.71
CA ALA A 80 20.06 0.50 7.77
C ALA A 80 20.49 1.74 8.59
N ALA A 81 20.30 2.96 8.07
CA ALA A 81 20.76 4.18 8.76
C ALA A 81 19.83 5.39 8.58
N GLY A 82 20.05 6.42 9.40
CA GLY A 82 19.28 7.67 9.36
C GLY A 82 17.85 7.48 9.82
N LEU A 83 16.90 7.98 9.03
CA LEU A 83 15.49 8.07 9.40
C LEU A 83 14.97 6.72 9.85
N TYR A 84 15.32 5.66 9.15
CA TYR A 84 14.89 4.30 9.44
C TYR A 84 15.29 3.83 10.84
N THR A 85 16.54 4.08 11.23
CA THR A 85 17.05 3.74 12.56
C THR A 85 16.43 4.64 13.63
N ASP A 86 16.18 5.92 13.33
CA ASP A 86 15.46 6.83 14.24
C ASP A 86 14.01 6.39 14.48
N LEU A 87 13.26 6.03 13.42
CA LEU A 87 11.90 5.48 13.53
C LEU A 87 11.86 4.20 14.37
N ILE A 88 12.78 3.27 14.13
CA ILE A 88 12.90 2.02 14.91
C ILE A 88 13.21 2.33 16.38
N THR A 89 14.14 3.24 16.65
CA THR A 89 14.54 3.61 18.01
C THR A 89 13.38 4.21 18.79
N ARG A 90 12.61 5.12 18.17
CA ARG A 90 11.40 5.73 18.79
C ARG A 90 10.29 4.72 19.01
N ALA A 91 10.21 3.69 18.17
CA ALA A 91 9.29 2.57 18.35
C ALA A 91 9.73 1.59 19.45
N GLY A 92 10.86 1.84 20.12
CA GLY A 92 11.43 0.97 21.15
C GLY A 92 12.07 -0.29 20.59
N GLY A 93 12.56 -0.27 19.35
CA GLY A 93 13.27 -1.38 18.71
C GLY A 93 14.77 -1.13 18.56
N THR A 94 15.49 -2.12 18.06
CA THR A 94 16.90 -2.02 17.66
C THR A 94 17.05 -2.38 16.20
N ASN A 95 17.63 -1.50 15.38
CA ASN A 95 17.91 -1.83 13.98
C ASN A 95 19.09 -2.82 13.92
N VAL A 96 18.87 -3.97 13.30
CA VAL A 96 19.85 -5.05 13.15
C VAL A 96 21.08 -4.60 12.36
N PHE A 97 20.94 -3.58 11.52
CA PHE A 97 21.99 -3.05 10.65
C PHE A 97 22.42 -1.63 11.03
N ALA A 98 22.21 -1.21 12.30
CA ALA A 98 22.59 0.12 12.78
C ALA A 98 24.11 0.41 12.74
N ASP A 99 24.95 -0.60 12.53
CA ASP A 99 26.40 -0.49 12.31
C ASP A 99 26.76 0.00 10.89
N GLN A 100 25.81 -0.01 9.96
CA GLN A 100 26.01 0.45 8.59
C GLN A 100 25.93 1.97 8.51
N GLN A 101 26.76 2.58 7.65
CA GLN A 101 26.79 4.03 7.46
C GLN A 101 25.81 4.50 6.39
N GLU A 102 25.53 3.64 5.40
CA GLU A 102 24.63 3.95 4.30
C GLU A 102 23.18 3.68 4.69
N GLN A 103 22.28 4.53 4.21
CA GLN A 103 20.85 4.42 4.46
C GLN A 103 20.24 3.12 3.93
N TYR A 104 20.80 2.64 2.82
CA TYR A 104 20.33 1.49 2.08
C TYR A 104 21.54 0.61 1.74
N VAL A 105 21.49 -0.65 2.13
CA VAL A 105 22.61 -1.58 1.99
C VAL A 105 22.14 -2.92 1.46
N THR A 106 22.90 -3.49 0.54
CA THR A 106 22.73 -4.88 0.09
C THR A 106 23.69 -5.76 0.87
N ILE A 107 23.15 -6.78 1.54
CA ILE A 107 23.91 -7.62 2.48
C ILE A 107 23.78 -9.07 2.07
N SER A 108 24.89 -9.81 2.06
CA SER A 108 24.86 -11.22 1.66
C SER A 108 23.99 -12.06 2.63
N PRO A 109 23.28 -13.09 2.14
CA PRO A 109 22.44 -13.93 3.01
C PRO A 109 23.21 -14.53 4.20
N GLU A 110 24.49 -14.88 4.03
CA GLU A 110 25.31 -15.44 5.10
C GLU A 110 25.46 -14.45 6.27
N VAL A 111 25.72 -13.18 5.96
CA VAL A 111 25.85 -12.12 6.98
C VAL A 111 24.49 -11.82 7.63
N VAL A 112 23.39 -11.91 6.87
CA VAL A 112 22.03 -11.75 7.43
C VAL A 112 21.71 -12.90 8.39
N ALA A 113 22.11 -14.14 8.07
CA ALA A 113 21.84 -15.32 8.89
C ALA A 113 22.55 -15.28 10.26
N GLU A 114 23.68 -14.59 10.35
CA GLU A 114 24.41 -14.38 11.61
C GLU A 114 23.76 -13.33 12.54
N ARG A 115 22.79 -12.57 12.02
CA ARG A 115 22.15 -11.47 12.73
C ARG A 115 20.70 -11.81 13.06
N PRO A 116 20.37 -12.05 14.34
CA PRO A 116 19.03 -12.56 14.63
C PRO A 116 18.01 -11.42 14.62
N VAL A 117 16.93 -11.63 13.86
CA VAL A 117 15.84 -10.68 13.66
C VAL A 117 14.61 -11.17 14.40
N ASP A 118 14.11 -10.37 15.34
CA ASP A 118 12.95 -10.71 16.16
C ASP A 118 11.63 -10.37 15.45
N VAL A 119 11.61 -9.28 14.69
CA VAL A 119 10.47 -8.84 13.87
C VAL A 119 10.98 -8.39 12.51
N LEU A 120 10.38 -8.87 11.42
CA LEU A 120 10.70 -8.38 10.08
C LEU A 120 9.81 -7.18 9.72
N ALA A 121 10.37 -6.09 9.24
CA ALA A 121 9.63 -5.09 8.49
C ALA A 121 9.89 -5.29 7.00
N VAL A 122 8.88 -5.07 6.17
CA VAL A 122 8.99 -5.15 4.72
C VAL A 122 8.41 -3.89 4.10
N MET A 123 9.18 -3.26 3.21
CA MET A 123 8.69 -2.13 2.44
C MET A 123 7.80 -2.64 1.30
N GLU A 124 6.60 -2.10 1.15
CA GLU A 124 5.68 -2.37 0.05
C GLU A 124 5.86 -1.30 -1.03
N TRP A 125 6.09 -1.74 -2.26
CA TRP A 125 6.25 -0.87 -3.40
C TRP A 125 5.45 -1.37 -4.60
N ALA A 126 4.60 -0.50 -5.14
CA ALA A 126 3.76 -0.82 -6.28
C ALA A 126 4.60 -1.17 -7.52
N GLY A 127 4.31 -2.33 -8.12
CA GLY A 127 5.00 -2.79 -9.33
C GLY A 127 6.33 -3.51 -9.09
N GLY A 128 6.74 -3.68 -7.82
CA GLY A 128 7.86 -4.54 -7.43
C GLY A 128 7.39 -5.88 -6.86
N ILE A 129 8.33 -6.58 -6.21
CA ILE A 129 8.02 -7.74 -5.37
C ILE A 129 7.10 -7.27 -4.24
N SER A 130 6.00 -7.99 -3.98
CA SER A 130 5.08 -7.61 -2.90
C SER A 130 5.73 -7.80 -1.52
N ALA A 131 5.19 -7.12 -0.50
CA ALA A 131 5.58 -7.32 0.89
C ALA A 131 5.46 -8.79 1.33
N ALA A 132 4.40 -9.47 0.91
CA ALA A 132 4.16 -10.87 1.26
C ALA A 132 5.22 -11.80 0.65
N GLU A 133 5.58 -11.58 -0.62
CA GLU A 133 6.65 -12.35 -1.27
C GLU A 133 8.01 -12.07 -0.65
N LYS A 134 8.30 -10.82 -0.27
CA LYS A 134 9.53 -10.47 0.48
C LYS A 134 9.60 -11.14 1.85
N ALA A 135 8.49 -11.15 2.58
CA ALA A 135 8.42 -11.84 3.86
C ALA A 135 8.62 -13.34 3.70
N GLU A 136 7.99 -13.97 2.70
CA GLU A 136 8.16 -15.40 2.43
C GLU A 136 9.59 -15.76 2.00
N TYR A 137 10.21 -14.91 1.17
CA TYR A 137 11.64 -15.03 0.86
C TYR A 137 12.48 -15.01 2.15
N TYR A 138 12.25 -14.06 3.05
CA TYR A 138 13.01 -13.97 4.29
C TYR A 138 12.79 -15.20 5.18
N PHE A 139 11.54 -15.63 5.34
CA PHE A 139 11.21 -16.78 6.18
C PHE A 139 11.81 -18.10 5.66
N SER A 140 11.80 -18.29 4.34
CA SER A 140 12.39 -19.47 3.70
C SER A 140 13.93 -19.45 3.69
N THR A 141 14.54 -18.27 3.53
CA THR A 141 16.00 -18.12 3.47
C THR A 141 16.64 -18.14 4.85
N PHE A 142 15.95 -17.61 5.87
CA PHE A 142 16.45 -17.50 7.25
C PHE A 142 15.53 -18.23 8.25
N PRO A 143 15.33 -19.56 8.14
CA PRO A 143 14.35 -20.30 8.93
C PRO A 143 14.66 -20.32 10.44
N ASN A 144 15.90 -20.04 10.83
CA ASN A 144 16.33 -19.99 12.23
C ASN A 144 16.15 -18.62 12.89
N ALA A 145 15.81 -17.57 12.13
CA ALA A 145 15.54 -16.26 12.71
C ALA A 145 14.20 -16.30 13.50
N PRO A 146 14.11 -15.68 14.69
CA PRO A 146 12.87 -15.68 15.47
C PRO A 146 11.65 -15.14 14.68
N ALA A 147 11.85 -14.09 13.87
CA ALA A 147 10.82 -13.56 12.98
C ALA A 147 10.27 -14.61 12.00
N SER A 148 11.12 -15.53 11.52
CA SER A 148 10.74 -16.61 10.60
C SER A 148 9.99 -17.73 11.31
N GLN A 149 10.41 -18.11 12.51
CA GLN A 149 9.77 -19.15 13.31
C GLN A 149 8.34 -18.76 13.70
N GLU A 150 8.13 -17.48 14.04
CA GLU A 150 6.80 -16.94 14.38
C GLU A 150 6.06 -16.36 13.17
N ARG A 151 6.70 -16.34 11.98
CA ARG A 151 6.21 -15.70 10.74
C ARG A 151 5.74 -14.26 10.96
N ARG A 152 6.45 -13.52 11.81
CA ARG A 152 6.11 -12.15 12.21
C ARG A 152 6.72 -11.14 11.26
N PHE A 153 5.87 -10.42 10.55
CA PHE A 153 6.28 -9.26 9.79
C PHE A 153 5.28 -8.10 9.86
N VAL A 154 5.78 -6.89 9.60
CA VAL A 154 5.00 -5.67 9.47
C VAL A 154 5.29 -5.01 8.12
N VAL A 155 4.25 -4.57 7.44
CA VAL A 155 4.39 -3.87 6.15
C VAL A 155 4.61 -2.39 6.39
N LEU A 156 5.52 -1.75 5.65
CA LEU A 156 5.73 -0.30 5.61
C LEU A 156 5.53 0.19 4.18
N THR A 157 5.24 1.47 4.00
CA THR A 157 5.00 2.10 2.70
C THR A 157 5.98 3.24 2.45
N ASN A 158 5.99 3.78 1.24
CA ASN A 158 6.77 4.97 0.91
C ASN A 158 6.41 6.17 1.80
N MET A 159 5.17 6.28 2.26
CA MET A 159 4.75 7.36 3.18
C MET A 159 5.32 7.17 4.59
N ASP A 160 5.58 5.92 4.99
CA ASP A 160 6.14 5.61 6.30
C ASP A 160 7.65 5.89 6.36
N LEU A 161 8.34 5.64 5.24
CA LEU A 161 9.80 5.59 5.17
C LEU A 161 10.45 6.85 4.60
N ASN A 162 9.71 7.73 3.93
CA ASN A 162 10.23 9.04 3.51
C ASN A 162 9.93 10.11 4.56
N ALA A 163 10.75 11.16 4.63
CA ALA A 163 10.51 12.28 5.52
C ALA A 163 9.13 12.91 5.21
N GLY A 164 8.29 13.04 6.23
CA GLY A 164 6.97 13.64 6.09
C GLY A 164 5.99 13.25 7.18
N SER A 165 4.72 13.52 6.92
CA SER A 165 3.62 13.34 7.89
C SER A 165 3.36 11.88 8.27
N GLY A 166 3.79 10.91 7.47
CA GLY A 166 3.60 9.49 7.75
C GLY A 166 4.51 8.94 8.86
N ASN A 167 5.60 9.63 9.23
CA ASN A 167 6.61 9.06 10.12
C ASN A 167 6.13 8.78 11.55
N ALA A 168 5.23 9.61 12.10
CA ALA A 168 4.66 9.34 13.43
C ALA A 168 3.79 8.06 13.42
N ASN A 169 3.03 7.85 12.34
CA ASN A 169 2.27 6.61 12.13
C ASN A 169 3.20 5.41 11.91
N ALA A 170 4.32 5.59 11.21
CA ALA A 170 5.33 4.56 11.06
C ALA A 170 5.90 4.11 12.41
N VAL A 171 6.24 5.06 13.29
CA VAL A 171 6.69 4.78 14.67
C VAL A 171 5.63 3.98 15.43
N ALA A 172 4.36 4.40 15.39
CA ALA A 172 3.27 3.68 16.07
C ALA A 172 3.06 2.26 15.50
N LYS A 173 3.16 2.10 14.18
CA LYS A 173 3.02 0.80 13.50
C LYS A 173 4.16 -0.16 13.86
N LEU A 174 5.40 0.33 13.84
CA LEU A 174 6.57 -0.41 14.30
C LEU A 174 6.45 -0.79 15.78
N ALA A 175 6.03 0.15 16.63
CA ALA A 175 5.91 -0.09 18.07
C ALA A 175 4.89 -1.18 18.40
N ARG A 176 3.77 -1.23 17.68
CA ARG A 176 2.78 -2.32 17.80
C ARG A 176 3.33 -3.68 17.37
N ALA A 177 4.17 -3.70 16.33
CA ALA A 177 4.78 -4.95 15.85
C ALA A 177 5.88 -5.46 16.81
N LEU A 178 6.64 -4.53 17.39
CA LEU A 178 7.73 -4.80 18.33
C LEU A 178 7.19 -5.18 19.73
N HIS A 179 6.19 -4.46 20.22
CA HIS A 179 5.66 -4.57 21.59
C HIS A 179 4.14 -4.82 21.60
N PRO A 180 3.63 -5.91 20.99
CA PRO A 180 2.18 -6.15 20.92
C PRO A 180 1.50 -6.17 22.28
N GLU A 181 2.20 -6.57 23.34
CA GLU A 181 1.73 -6.58 24.72
C GLU A 181 1.62 -5.18 25.35
N ALA A 182 2.29 -4.17 24.78
CA ALA A 182 2.20 -2.78 25.22
C ALA A 182 0.96 -2.05 24.69
N PHE A 183 0.53 -2.43 23.49
CA PHE A 183 -0.56 -1.74 22.78
C PHE A 183 -1.91 -2.45 22.92
N GLY A 184 -1.93 -3.55 23.68
CA GLY A 184 -2.99 -4.55 23.57
C GLY A 184 -2.95 -5.21 22.18
N THR A 185 -3.45 -6.43 22.09
CA THR A 185 -3.63 -7.06 20.77
C THR A 185 -4.61 -6.19 19.99
N ALA A 186 -4.17 -5.54 18.89
CA ALA A 186 -5.12 -5.24 17.82
C ALA A 186 -5.79 -6.59 17.51
N PRO A 187 -7.12 -6.71 17.60
CA PRO A 187 -7.76 -8.02 17.65
C PRO A 187 -7.26 -8.84 16.47
N ALA A 188 -6.58 -9.95 16.78
CA ALA A 188 -6.34 -11.02 15.81
C ALA A 188 -7.68 -11.28 15.15
N THR A 189 -7.74 -11.27 13.80
CA THR A 189 -8.95 -11.48 12.98
C THR A 189 -10.02 -12.21 13.78
N GLU A 190 -10.87 -11.43 14.44
CA GLU A 190 -11.80 -12.02 15.38
C GLU A 190 -12.83 -12.69 14.49
N THR A 191 -12.87 -14.02 14.53
CA THR A 191 -14.02 -14.73 13.99
C THR A 191 -15.17 -14.28 14.88
N ALA A 192 -15.92 -13.30 14.42
CA ALA A 192 -17.04 -12.70 15.13
C ALA A 192 -17.85 -13.79 15.83
N ARG A 193 -17.76 -13.85 17.17
CA ARG A 193 -18.65 -14.68 17.98
C ARG A 193 -19.89 -13.85 18.22
N TYR A 194 -20.98 -14.27 17.60
CA TYR A 194 -22.24 -13.55 17.75
C TYR A 194 -22.81 -13.76 19.16
N PRO A 195 -23.43 -12.73 19.75
CA PRO A 195 -23.72 -11.42 19.15
C PRO A 195 -22.51 -10.47 19.08
N VAL A 196 -22.36 -9.74 17.97
CA VAL A 196 -21.40 -8.65 17.78
C VAL A 196 -22.12 -7.32 17.90
N THR A 197 -21.62 -6.41 18.74
CA THR A 197 -22.14 -5.05 18.83
C THR A 197 -21.11 -4.07 18.27
N ILE A 198 -21.54 -3.21 17.35
CA ILE A 198 -20.73 -2.15 16.76
C ILE A 198 -21.38 -0.79 17.02
N GLU A 199 -20.57 0.24 17.19
CA GLU A 199 -21.06 1.61 17.28
C GLU A 199 -21.03 2.26 15.89
N GLN A 200 -22.17 2.79 15.43
CA GLN A 200 -22.29 3.50 14.16
C GLN A 200 -23.08 4.79 14.40
N CYS A 201 -22.47 5.95 14.11
CA CYS A 201 -23.08 7.27 14.29
C CYS A 201 -23.62 7.53 15.72
N GLY A 202 -22.96 6.96 16.74
CA GLY A 202 -23.38 7.07 18.15
C GLY A 202 -24.50 6.11 18.56
N GLU A 203 -24.96 5.24 17.66
CA GLU A 203 -25.91 4.16 17.96
C GLU A 203 -25.18 2.82 18.07
N GLN A 204 -25.58 2.01 19.05
CA GLN A 204 -25.10 0.64 19.20
C GLN A 204 -25.96 -0.30 18.35
N LEU A 205 -25.34 -0.94 17.35
CA LEU A 205 -25.96 -1.93 16.48
C LEU A 205 -25.48 -3.33 16.88
N THR A 206 -26.38 -4.15 17.40
CA THR A 206 -26.09 -5.55 17.73
C THR A 206 -26.56 -6.49 16.63
N PHE A 207 -25.63 -7.31 16.12
CA PHE A 207 -25.87 -8.41 15.20
C PHE A 207 -25.80 -9.72 15.97
N THR A 208 -26.83 -10.55 15.91
CA THR A 208 -26.87 -11.87 16.58
C THR A 208 -26.44 -13.03 15.70
N GLU A 209 -26.23 -12.78 14.41
CA GLU A 209 -25.70 -13.72 13.41
C GLU A 209 -25.12 -12.95 12.20
N PRO A 210 -24.33 -13.57 11.31
CA PRO A 210 -23.83 -12.90 10.11
C PRO A 210 -24.96 -12.40 9.22
N PRO A 211 -24.97 -11.10 8.83
CA PRO A 211 -25.96 -10.60 7.88
C PRO A 211 -25.94 -11.40 6.60
N GLN A 212 -27.10 -11.94 6.23
CA GLN A 212 -27.25 -12.74 5.01
C GLN A 212 -27.42 -11.85 3.77
N ARG A 213 -27.86 -10.61 3.96
CA ARG A 213 -28.11 -9.64 2.88
C ARG A 213 -27.76 -8.23 3.30
N VAL A 214 -27.21 -7.46 2.38
CA VAL A 214 -26.81 -6.06 2.58
C VAL A 214 -27.22 -5.21 1.38
N ILE A 215 -27.62 -3.96 1.66
CA ILE A 215 -27.77 -2.92 0.64
C ILE A 215 -26.56 -2.01 0.78
N ALA A 216 -25.75 -1.89 -0.27
CA ALA A 216 -24.67 -0.93 -0.28
C ALA A 216 -25.28 0.46 -0.55
N THR A 217 -25.06 1.42 0.32
CA THR A 217 -25.63 2.76 0.10
C THR A 217 -24.94 3.48 -1.06
N TRP A 218 -23.62 3.40 -1.13
CA TRP A 218 -22.79 4.06 -2.15
C TRP A 218 -21.90 3.06 -2.89
N GLN A 219 -21.39 3.47 -4.06
CA GLN A 219 -20.42 2.68 -4.83
C GLN A 219 -19.21 2.27 -4.00
N SER A 220 -18.64 3.18 -3.21
CA SER A 220 -17.48 2.88 -2.37
C SER A 220 -17.74 1.71 -1.41
N MET A 221 -18.94 1.64 -0.84
CA MET A 221 -19.33 0.53 0.03
C MET A 221 -19.50 -0.77 -0.76
N ALA A 222 -20.05 -0.70 -1.97
CA ALA A 222 -20.21 -1.85 -2.85
C ALA A 222 -18.84 -2.43 -3.26
N GLU A 223 -17.88 -1.58 -3.63
CA GLU A 223 -16.52 -2.01 -3.98
C GLU A 223 -15.81 -2.67 -2.80
N VAL A 224 -15.99 -2.15 -1.57
CA VAL A 224 -15.47 -2.80 -0.36
C VAL A 224 -16.09 -4.18 -0.17
N LEU A 225 -17.41 -4.32 -0.29
CA LEU A 225 -18.09 -5.61 -0.14
C LEU A 225 -17.66 -6.61 -1.23
N LEU A 226 -17.47 -6.15 -2.48
CA LEU A 226 -16.95 -6.97 -3.58
C LEU A 226 -15.51 -7.42 -3.34
N ALA A 227 -14.64 -6.51 -2.87
CA ALA A 227 -13.26 -6.84 -2.52
C ALA A 227 -13.16 -7.85 -1.36
N LEU A 228 -14.17 -7.88 -0.48
CA LEU A 228 -14.31 -8.85 0.60
C LEU A 228 -14.95 -10.19 0.16
N GLY A 229 -15.27 -10.36 -1.13
CA GLY A 229 -15.89 -11.57 -1.67
C GLY A 229 -17.37 -11.75 -1.25
N LEU A 230 -18.05 -10.67 -0.87
CA LEU A 230 -19.43 -10.69 -0.37
C LEU A 230 -20.47 -10.41 -1.47
N GLU A 231 -20.10 -10.57 -2.75
CA GLU A 231 -20.97 -10.29 -3.91
C GLU A 231 -22.37 -10.92 -3.76
N ASP A 232 -22.43 -12.20 -3.36
CA ASP A 232 -23.69 -12.94 -3.20
C ASP A 232 -24.61 -12.40 -2.08
N ARG A 233 -24.08 -11.56 -1.18
CA ARG A 233 -24.87 -10.95 -0.09
C ARG A 233 -25.39 -9.56 -0.46
N ILE A 234 -24.94 -8.98 -1.57
CA ILE A 234 -25.35 -7.64 -1.99
C ILE A 234 -26.70 -7.73 -2.72
N ILE A 235 -27.75 -7.12 -2.15
CA ILE A 235 -29.06 -6.99 -2.82
C ILE A 235 -28.95 -5.99 -3.99
N GLY A 236 -28.21 -4.91 -3.77
CA GLY A 236 -27.97 -3.85 -4.75
C GLY A 236 -27.33 -2.61 -4.12
N VAL A 237 -26.99 -1.65 -4.97
CA VAL A 237 -26.45 -0.35 -4.58
C VAL A 237 -27.55 0.71 -4.63
N TYR A 238 -27.75 1.43 -3.53
CA TYR A 238 -28.83 2.39 -3.38
C TYR A 238 -28.66 3.58 -4.33
N TYR A 239 -27.51 4.26 -4.35
CA TYR A 239 -27.23 5.32 -5.31
C TYR A 239 -26.58 4.76 -6.58
N GLY A 240 -27.36 4.65 -7.68
CA GLY A 240 -26.97 3.97 -8.92
C GLY A 240 -26.07 4.74 -9.90
N GLN A 241 -25.48 5.86 -9.51
CA GLN A 241 -24.47 6.55 -10.34
C GLN A 241 -23.11 5.91 -10.09
N PHE A 242 -22.69 5.03 -11.00
CA PHE A 242 -21.37 4.41 -10.91
C PHE A 242 -20.34 5.24 -11.68
N TYR A 243 -19.30 5.66 -10.99
CA TYR A 243 -18.08 6.20 -11.58
C TYR A 243 -17.17 5.04 -12.02
N ALA A 244 -16.32 5.26 -13.02
CA ALA A 244 -15.36 4.24 -13.45
C ALA A 244 -14.40 3.90 -12.29
N SER A 245 -14.36 2.63 -11.88
CA SER A 245 -13.38 2.14 -10.91
C SER A 245 -12.08 1.75 -11.62
N THR A 246 -10.94 2.10 -11.05
CA THR A 246 -9.61 1.74 -11.58
C THR A 246 -9.07 0.43 -11.00
N ALA A 247 -9.81 -0.20 -10.07
CA ALA A 247 -9.43 -1.47 -9.48
C ALA A 247 -9.61 -2.62 -10.51
N PRO A 248 -8.61 -3.50 -10.69
CA PRO A 248 -8.70 -4.62 -11.64
C PRO A 248 -9.95 -5.48 -11.38
N GLY A 249 -10.75 -5.72 -12.42
CA GLY A 249 -11.97 -6.55 -12.35
C GLY A 249 -13.17 -5.91 -11.63
N MET A 250 -13.00 -4.75 -10.99
CA MET A 250 -14.05 -4.10 -10.22
C MET A 250 -15.18 -3.54 -11.09
N GLU A 251 -14.85 -3.05 -12.29
CA GLU A 251 -15.85 -2.59 -13.26
C GLU A 251 -16.83 -3.70 -13.65
N GLU A 252 -16.32 -4.91 -13.89
CA GLU A 252 -17.13 -6.08 -14.26
C GLU A 252 -17.96 -6.60 -13.08
N ALA A 253 -17.41 -6.56 -11.85
CA ALA A 253 -18.12 -6.96 -10.65
C ALA A 253 -19.25 -5.97 -10.29
N MET A 254 -18.98 -4.66 -10.37
CA MET A 254 -19.97 -3.62 -10.15
C MET A 254 -21.10 -3.66 -11.19
N ALA A 255 -20.79 -3.99 -12.45
CA ALA A 255 -21.79 -4.12 -13.51
C ALA A 255 -22.80 -5.27 -13.28
N ARG A 256 -22.49 -6.23 -12.41
CA ARG A 256 -23.40 -7.33 -12.02
C ARG A 256 -24.35 -6.94 -10.90
N LEU A 257 -24.06 -5.87 -10.17
CA LEU A 257 -24.89 -5.43 -9.06
C LEU A 257 -26.11 -4.63 -9.53
N ASN A 258 -27.24 -4.82 -8.84
CA ASN A 258 -28.45 -4.05 -9.10
C ASN A 258 -28.30 -2.61 -8.60
N ALA A 259 -28.58 -1.61 -9.45
CA ALA A 259 -28.83 -0.24 -9.00
C ALA A 259 -30.28 -0.14 -8.52
N LEU A 260 -30.49 0.23 -7.25
CA LEU A 260 -31.82 0.30 -6.63
C LEU A 260 -32.53 1.65 -6.89
N THR A 261 -31.78 2.67 -7.31
CA THR A 261 -32.32 3.97 -7.75
C THR A 261 -31.61 4.44 -9.02
N ASP A 262 -32.22 5.40 -9.72
CA ASP A 262 -31.67 6.08 -10.90
C ASP A 262 -30.57 7.11 -10.58
N GLY A 263 -30.17 7.20 -9.30
CA GLY A 263 -29.09 8.09 -8.89
C GLY A 263 -29.49 9.51 -8.51
N GLN A 264 -30.78 9.82 -8.42
CA GLN A 264 -31.28 11.13 -7.96
C GLN A 264 -31.96 11.07 -6.58
N GLY A 265 -31.70 10.03 -5.78
CA GLY A 265 -32.19 9.93 -4.40
C GLY A 265 -33.72 9.74 -4.28
N GLY A 266 -34.33 9.06 -5.26
CA GLY A 266 -35.75 8.71 -5.25
C GLY A 266 -36.10 7.43 -4.46
N ARG A 267 -37.40 7.14 -4.34
CA ARG A 267 -37.87 5.85 -3.79
C ARG A 267 -37.32 4.70 -4.65
N PRO A 268 -36.84 3.60 -4.05
CA PRO A 268 -36.28 2.49 -4.81
C PRO A 268 -37.32 1.96 -5.80
N ASP A 269 -36.90 1.79 -7.06
CA ASP A 269 -37.78 1.26 -8.10
C ASP A 269 -37.99 -0.23 -7.86
N ALA A 270 -39.23 -0.61 -7.52
CA ALA A 270 -39.64 -1.99 -7.25
C ALA A 270 -39.45 -2.92 -8.46
N ARG A 271 -39.27 -2.39 -9.67
CA ARG A 271 -39.02 -3.18 -10.89
C ARG A 271 -37.54 -3.49 -11.12
N LEU A 272 -36.63 -2.73 -10.51
CA LEU A 272 -35.17 -2.92 -10.61
C LEU A 272 -34.61 -3.82 -9.49
N SER A 273 -35.39 -4.09 -8.45
CA SER A 273 -34.96 -4.77 -7.21
C SER A 273 -35.07 -6.30 -7.23
N LEU A 274 -35.46 -6.91 -8.36
CA LEU A 274 -35.72 -8.36 -8.44
C LEU A 274 -35.16 -9.02 -9.71
N ARG A 275 -33.96 -8.64 -10.16
CA ARG A 275 -33.21 -9.54 -11.04
C ARG A 275 -32.50 -10.59 -10.17
N PRO A 276 -32.85 -11.88 -10.27
CA PRO A 276 -32.08 -12.92 -9.61
C PRO A 276 -30.65 -12.92 -10.16
N ASN A 277 -29.68 -13.03 -9.26
CA ASN A 277 -28.25 -13.12 -9.58
C ASN A 277 -28.02 -14.36 -10.46
N PRO A 278 -27.48 -14.27 -11.69
CA PRO A 278 -27.24 -15.44 -12.51
C PRO A 278 -26.02 -16.20 -11.97
N THR A 279 -26.25 -17.13 -11.04
CA THR A 279 -25.21 -18.06 -10.59
C THR A 279 -24.83 -19.04 -11.70
N SER A 280 -23.52 -19.14 -11.94
CA SER A 280 -22.71 -20.22 -12.51
C SER A 280 -23.38 -21.44 -13.19
N SER A 281 -22.81 -21.79 -14.36
CA SER A 281 -22.75 -23.11 -15.03
C SER A 281 -23.88 -23.51 -15.97
N THR A 282 -23.83 -23.03 -17.22
CA THR A 282 -24.28 -23.81 -18.39
C THR A 282 -23.51 -23.34 -19.64
N PRO A 283 -22.87 -24.21 -20.42
CA PRO A 283 -22.26 -23.80 -21.69
C PRO A 283 -23.36 -23.41 -22.69
N PRO A 284 -23.11 -22.46 -23.60
CA PRO A 284 -24.14 -22.01 -24.53
C PRO A 284 -24.44 -23.11 -25.56
N THR A 285 -25.69 -23.59 -25.57
CA THR A 285 -26.27 -24.36 -26.67
C THR A 285 -26.41 -23.45 -27.90
N PRO A 286 -26.05 -23.88 -29.12
CA PRO A 286 -26.15 -23.00 -30.29
C PRO A 286 -27.61 -22.77 -30.67
N ALA A 287 -27.96 -21.51 -30.95
CA ALA A 287 -29.28 -21.13 -31.45
C ALA A 287 -29.45 -21.51 -32.94
N PRO A 288 -30.69 -21.85 -33.38
CA PRO A 288 -30.95 -22.30 -34.73
C PRO A 288 -31.01 -21.17 -35.75
N THR A 289 -30.75 -21.54 -37.00
CA THR A 289 -30.63 -20.69 -38.20
C THR A 289 -31.98 -20.18 -38.72
N SER A 290 -31.90 -19.05 -39.46
CA SER A 290 -32.88 -18.46 -40.42
C SER A 290 -33.89 -17.46 -39.80
N THR A 291 -34.26 -16.32 -40.40
CA THR A 291 -34.09 -15.78 -41.77
C THR A 291 -34.32 -14.25 -41.76
N ARG A 292 -33.67 -13.52 -42.69
CA ARG A 292 -34.00 -12.24 -43.40
C ARG A 292 -35.07 -11.28 -42.79
N SER A 293 -35.01 -9.95 -42.89
CA SER A 293 -34.22 -8.97 -43.67
C SER A 293 -34.73 -7.57 -43.29
N ALA A 294 -33.84 -6.56 -43.13
CA ALA A 294 -34.05 -5.19 -43.60
C ALA A 294 -32.77 -4.35 -43.43
N VAL A 295 -32.27 -3.83 -44.56
CA VAL A 295 -31.18 -2.86 -44.77
C VAL A 295 -31.87 -1.48 -44.90
N ALA A 296 -31.42 -0.31 -44.42
CA ALA A 296 -30.20 0.49 -44.64
C ALA A 296 -30.33 1.82 -43.81
N PRO A 297 -29.43 2.83 -43.87
CA PRO A 297 -28.16 2.91 -44.60
C PRO A 297 -26.93 3.36 -43.77
N ARG A 298 -25.78 3.21 -44.42
CA ARG A 298 -24.41 3.50 -43.99
C ARG A 298 -24.10 5.00 -43.91
N VAL A 299 -23.34 5.41 -42.89
CA VAL A 299 -22.45 6.59 -42.94
C VAL A 299 -21.01 6.11 -43.05
N LYS A 300 -20.30 6.64 -44.06
CA LYS A 300 -18.88 6.42 -44.35
C LYS A 300 -18.02 7.23 -43.38
N ILE A 301 -17.06 6.60 -42.70
CA ILE A 301 -15.82 7.25 -42.28
C ILE A 301 -14.64 6.38 -42.71
N SER A 302 -13.64 7.04 -43.29
CA SER A 302 -12.54 6.51 -44.08
C SER A 302 -11.49 5.74 -43.28
N ARG A 303 -10.95 4.69 -43.89
CA ARG A 303 -9.72 4.01 -43.45
C ARG A 303 -8.49 4.86 -43.77
N ARG A 304 -7.66 5.07 -42.76
CA ARG A 304 -6.19 5.18 -42.88
C ARG A 304 -5.59 4.64 -41.57
N SER A 305 -5.72 3.33 -41.32
CA SER A 305 -4.61 2.37 -41.40
C SER A 305 -3.29 2.88 -40.81
N GLU A 306 -2.91 2.27 -39.68
CA GLU A 306 -1.59 1.64 -39.50
C GLU A 306 -0.40 2.40 -40.06
N ARG A 307 0.29 3.14 -39.17
CA ARG A 307 1.76 3.32 -39.14
C ARG A 307 2.08 4.37 -38.10
N ARG A 308 2.31 3.94 -36.85
CA ARG A 308 3.19 4.64 -35.89
C ARG A 308 3.59 3.73 -34.72
N SER A 309 3.81 2.45 -35.02
CA SER A 309 4.45 1.47 -34.14
C SER A 309 5.91 1.22 -34.59
N TRP A 310 6.68 2.25 -34.96
CA TRP A 310 8.10 2.07 -35.35
C TRP A 310 9.03 3.27 -35.05
N GLN A 311 8.58 4.30 -34.31
CA GLN A 311 9.42 5.47 -33.99
C GLN A 311 9.74 5.73 -32.50
N GLN A 312 9.30 4.88 -31.55
CA GLN A 312 9.76 4.99 -30.15
C GLN A 312 10.86 3.99 -29.74
N ARG A 313 11.34 3.12 -30.63
CA ARG A 313 12.43 2.15 -30.35
C ARG A 313 13.84 2.62 -30.78
N ARG A 314 14.02 3.87 -31.22
CA ARG A 314 15.34 4.40 -31.68
C ARG A 314 16.01 5.44 -30.77
N LEU A 315 15.46 5.74 -29.59
CA LEU A 315 16.07 6.70 -28.65
C LEU A 315 16.65 6.09 -27.36
N ARG A 316 16.76 4.75 -27.26
CA ARG A 316 17.41 4.06 -26.12
C ARG A 316 18.57 3.14 -26.51
N ARG A 317 19.27 3.46 -27.60
CA ARG A 317 20.53 2.79 -27.99
C ARG A 317 21.54 3.81 -28.50
N ARG A 318 22.05 4.64 -27.61
CA ARG A 318 23.29 5.43 -27.75
C ARG A 318 23.60 6.04 -26.40
N CYS A 319 24.23 5.23 -25.55
CA CYS A 319 25.04 5.62 -24.39
C CYS A 319 25.37 4.30 -23.67
N PHE A 320 26.25 3.49 -24.25
CA PHE A 320 27.18 2.60 -23.54
C PHE A 320 28.05 1.87 -24.57
N ALA A 321 29.34 1.77 -24.24
CA ALA A 321 30.44 1.07 -24.92
C ALA A 321 31.10 1.77 -26.14
N THR A 322 32.22 2.45 -25.89
CA THR A 322 33.62 1.98 -26.13
C THR A 322 34.54 3.18 -25.86
N ASP A 323 35.28 3.23 -24.76
CA ASP A 323 36.57 2.58 -24.47
C ASP A 323 37.79 3.36 -25.01
N GLY A 324 38.80 3.47 -24.15
CA GLY A 324 40.20 3.35 -24.57
C GLY A 324 40.96 4.60 -25.01
N ARG A 325 41.74 5.13 -24.05
CA ARG A 325 43.19 5.47 -24.14
C ARG A 325 43.71 6.58 -25.08
N ASP A 326 44.80 7.14 -24.55
CA ASP A 326 45.86 7.96 -25.17
C ASP A 326 45.54 9.40 -25.55
N HIS A 327 46.19 10.33 -24.85
CA HIS A 327 47.04 11.34 -25.50
C HIS A 327 48.07 11.94 -24.53
N LEU A 328 49.31 11.46 -24.65
CA LEU A 328 50.53 12.18 -24.30
C LEU A 328 51.12 12.76 -25.59
N ARG A 329 51.23 14.09 -25.69
CA ARG A 329 52.46 14.87 -25.99
C ARG A 329 52.17 16.23 -26.65
N ARG A 330 52.71 17.25 -25.98
CA ARG A 330 53.54 18.39 -26.44
C ARG A 330 53.06 19.18 -27.67
N TYR A 331 52.93 20.50 -27.51
CA TYR A 331 53.77 21.50 -28.18
C TYR A 331 53.52 22.90 -27.57
N SER A 332 54.62 23.53 -27.13
CA SER A 332 54.84 24.96 -26.79
C SER A 332 54.16 25.54 -25.54
#